data_AF-A0A957MZZ1-F1
#
_entry.id   AF-A0A957MZZ1-F1
#
_cell.length_a   1.000
_cell.length_b   1.000
_cell.length_c   1.000
_cell.angle_alpha   90.00
_cell.angle_beta   90.00
_cell.angle_gamma   90.00
#
_symmetry.space_group_name_H-M   'P 1'
#
loop_
_entity.id
_entity.type
_entity.pdbx_description
1 polymer ?
#
loop_
_entity_poly.entity_id
_entity_poly.type
_entity_poly.pdbx_seq_one_letter_code
_entity_poly.pdbx_strand_id
1 'polypeptide(L)'
;MPATRNSGAMRVAIIVLTLFTAIVHVWLGLGFLDSGGWAFVLNGAGYVTLLILYLLDWQPLIRLRWIVRWLFIAYTAITVIAWLFIGTGSPFAGPVAMSAQTLLAYAHKAAEVALIALLWLDGQRQSAV
;
A
#
# COMPACT_ATOMS: atom_id res chain seq x y z
N MET A 1 -29.13 -7.37 -15.61
CA MET A 1 -28.08 -8.36 -15.26
C MET A 1 -27.36 -7.85 -14.01
N PRO A 2 -27.46 -8.47 -12.83
CA PRO A 2 -26.71 -8.02 -11.67
C PRO A 2 -25.29 -8.61 -11.74
N ALA A 3 -24.28 -7.74 -11.81
CA ALA A 3 -22.88 -8.14 -11.79
C ALA A 3 -22.47 -8.62 -10.38
N THR A 4 -22.60 -9.91 -10.12
CA THR A 4 -22.33 -10.57 -8.83
C THR A 4 -20.88 -11.08 -8.65
N ARG A 5 -19.85 -10.43 -9.24
CA ARG A 5 -18.47 -10.98 -9.26
C ARG A 5 -17.36 -10.14 -8.60
N ASN A 6 -17.70 -9.14 -7.77
CA ASN A 6 -16.72 -8.07 -7.50
C ASN A 6 -16.12 -8.05 -6.08
N SER A 7 -16.50 -8.95 -5.17
CA SER A 7 -15.83 -9.08 -3.86
C SER A 7 -14.50 -9.84 -3.99
N GLY A 8 -14.49 -10.97 -4.71
CA GLY A 8 -13.30 -11.79 -4.92
C GLY A 8 -12.22 -11.06 -5.73
N ALA A 9 -12.58 -10.47 -6.88
CA ALA A 9 -11.62 -9.77 -7.74
C ALA A 9 -10.98 -8.56 -7.04
N MET A 10 -11.77 -7.79 -6.28
CA MET A 10 -11.24 -6.64 -5.53
C MET A 10 -10.33 -7.06 -4.38
N ARG A 11 -10.69 -8.13 -3.67
CA ARG A 11 -9.83 -8.71 -2.62
C ARG A 11 -8.51 -9.20 -3.21
N VAL A 12 -8.54 -9.88 -4.35
CA VAL A 12 -7.33 -10.31 -5.07
C VAL A 12 -6.49 -9.10 -5.48
N ALA A 13 -7.10 -8.04 -6.01
CA ALA A 13 -6.37 -6.82 -6.38
C ALA A 13 -5.70 -6.15 -5.17
N ILE A 14 -6.39 -6.03 -4.03
CA ILE A 14 -5.82 -5.52 -2.77
C ILE A 14 -4.63 -6.38 -2.34
N ILE A 15 -4.76 -7.71 -2.37
CA ILE A 15 -3.68 -8.63 -2.02
C ILE A 15 -2.47 -8.43 -2.93
N VAL A 16 -2.68 -8.47 -4.25
CA VAL A 16 -1.59 -8.38 -5.23
C VAL A 16 -0.87 -7.03 -5.12
N LEU A 17 -1.60 -5.92 -5.06
CA LEU A 17 -0.99 -4.59 -4.92
C LEU A 17 -0.23 -4.47 -3.61
N THR A 18 -0.80 -4.95 -2.51
CA THR A 18 -0.11 -4.91 -1.21
C THR A 18 1.17 -5.72 -1.21
N LEU A 19 1.13 -6.96 -1.71
CA LEU A 19 2.31 -7.82 -1.75
C LEU A 19 3.37 -7.24 -2.67
N PHE A 20 2.98 -6.71 -3.83
CA PHE A 20 3.89 -6.00 -4.71
C PHE A 20 4.57 -4.82 -4.00
N THR A 21 3.78 -3.95 -3.34
CA THR A 21 4.31 -2.82 -2.56
C THR A 21 5.23 -3.27 -1.43
N ALA A 22 4.85 -4.31 -0.67
CA ALA A 22 5.67 -4.83 0.42
C ALA A 22 7.02 -5.37 -0.09
N ILE A 23 7.00 -6.14 -1.18
CA ILE A 23 8.21 -6.69 -1.80
C ILE A 23 9.12 -5.57 -2.28
N VAL A 24 8.60 -4.54 -2.95
CA VAL A 24 9.40 -3.40 -3.43
C VAL A 24 10.06 -2.67 -2.25
N HIS A 25 9.33 -2.43 -1.16
CA HIS A 25 9.91 -1.80 0.03
C HIS A 25 11.04 -2.64 0.66
N VAL A 26 10.81 -3.94 0.86
CA VAL A 26 11.83 -4.83 1.43
C VAL A 26 13.04 -4.89 0.50
N TRP A 27 12.83 -5.12 -0.80
CA TRP A 27 13.91 -5.21 -1.78
C TRP A 27 14.74 -3.93 -1.83
N LEU A 28 14.09 -2.77 -1.87
CA LEU A 28 14.77 -1.48 -1.86
C LEU A 28 15.55 -1.29 -0.55
N GLY A 29 14.93 -1.52 0.60
CA GLY A 29 15.55 -1.37 1.92
C GLY A 29 16.76 -2.29 2.14
N LEU A 30 16.72 -3.53 1.64
CA LEU A 30 17.86 -4.44 1.70
C LEU A 30 19.09 -3.91 0.94
N GLY A 31 18.90 -3.06 -0.07
CA GLY A 31 19.99 -2.45 -0.84
C GLY A 31 20.77 -1.37 -0.09
N PHE A 32 20.30 -0.90 1.07
CA PHE A 32 20.95 0.18 1.82
C PHE A 32 20.69 0.11 3.33
N LEU A 33 20.75 -1.09 3.92
CA LEU A 33 20.48 -1.30 5.36
C LEU A 33 21.34 -0.41 6.26
N ASP A 34 22.62 -0.23 5.92
CA ASP A 34 23.60 0.54 6.70
C ASP A 34 23.32 2.05 6.71
N SER A 35 22.47 2.54 5.81
CA SER A 35 22.11 3.96 5.66
C SER A 35 20.60 4.22 5.82
N GLY A 36 19.92 3.38 6.59
CA GLY A 36 18.51 3.58 6.96
C GLY A 36 17.51 2.70 6.21
N GLY A 37 17.98 1.73 5.43
CA GLY A 37 17.14 0.75 4.72
C GLY A 37 16.19 -0.04 5.62
N TRP A 38 16.49 -0.13 6.93
CA TRP A 38 15.59 -0.70 7.93
C TRP A 38 14.20 -0.06 7.94
N ALA A 39 14.10 1.26 7.72
CA ALA A 39 12.80 1.93 7.65
C ALA A 39 11.95 1.40 6.49
N PHE A 40 12.57 1.05 5.36
CA PHE A 40 11.88 0.45 4.21
C PHE A 40 11.51 -1.01 4.46
N VAL A 41 12.38 -1.80 5.08
CA VAL A 41 12.06 -3.19 5.46
C VAL A 41 10.88 -3.24 6.44
N LEU A 42 10.91 -2.38 7.47
CA LEU A 42 9.79 -2.24 8.41
C LEU A 42 8.53 -1.73 7.71
N ASN A 43 8.66 -0.89 6.68
CA ASN A 43 7.52 -0.47 5.88
C ASN A 43 6.83 -1.67 5.20
N GLY A 44 7.61 -2.51 4.52
CA GLY A 44 7.12 -3.72 3.88
C GLY A 44 6.50 -4.71 4.88
N ALA A 45 7.09 -4.87 6.05
CA ALA A 45 6.51 -5.66 7.14
C ALA A 45 5.15 -5.10 7.59
N GLY A 46 5.02 -3.78 7.76
CA GLY A 46 3.76 -3.12 8.11
C GLY A 46 2.66 -3.34 7.07
N TYR A 47 2.99 -3.32 5.78
CA TYR A 47 2.04 -3.69 4.70
C TYR A 47 1.54 -5.13 4.84
N VAL A 48 2.44 -6.09 5.09
CA VAL A 48 2.05 -7.50 5.29
C VAL A 48 1.20 -7.67 6.55
N THR A 49 1.57 -7.02 7.66
CA THR A 49 0.79 -7.04 8.90
C THR A 49 -0.62 -6.50 8.68
N LEU A 50 -0.75 -5.33 8.04
CA LEU A 50 -2.05 -4.72 7.76
C LEU A 50 -2.88 -5.58 6.79
N LEU A 51 -2.25 -6.22 5.80
CA LEU A 51 -2.92 -7.17 4.92
C LEU A 51 -3.49 -8.36 5.70
N ILE A 52 -2.67 -8.99 6.54
CA ILE A 52 -3.10 -10.13 7.36
C ILE A 52 -4.28 -9.70 8.24
N LEU A 53 -4.16 -8.58 8.96
CA LEU A 53 -5.23 -8.04 9.80
C LEU A 53 -6.50 -7.73 9.00
N TYR A 54 -6.36 -7.25 7.76
CA TYR A 54 -7.50 -6.92 6.89
C TYR A 54 -8.23 -8.17 6.37
N LEU A 55 -7.49 -9.25 6.11
CA LEU A 55 -8.03 -10.49 5.57
C LEU A 55 -8.52 -11.46 6.65
N LEU A 56 -8.06 -11.30 7.89
CA LEU A 56 -8.35 -12.23 8.98
C LEU A 56 -9.79 -12.06 9.49
N ASP A 57 -10.60 -13.10 9.32
CA ASP A 57 -11.99 -13.15 9.80
C ASP A 57 -12.07 -13.64 11.27
N TRP A 58 -11.27 -13.05 12.15
CA TRP A 58 -11.28 -13.35 13.59
C TRP A 58 -12.33 -12.47 14.31
N GLN A 59 -13.21 -13.08 15.11
CA GLN A 59 -14.42 -12.45 15.70
C GLN A 59 -14.25 -10.99 16.22
N PRO A 60 -13.30 -10.68 17.13
CA PRO A 60 -13.08 -9.29 17.56
C PRO A 60 -12.51 -8.37 16.47
N LEU A 61 -11.73 -8.87 15.52
CA LEU A 61 -11.19 -8.09 14.40
C LEU A 61 -12.26 -7.73 13.37
N ILE A 62 -13.30 -8.55 13.19
CA ILE A 62 -14.42 -8.25 12.29
C ILE A 62 -15.07 -6.91 12.64
N ARG A 63 -15.26 -6.62 13.93
CA ARG A 63 -15.78 -5.33 14.42
C ARG A 63 -14.81 -4.16 14.21
N LEU A 64 -13.51 -4.45 14.14
CA LEU A 64 -12.44 -3.47 13.95
C LEU A 64 -11.99 -3.35 12.48
N ARG A 65 -12.59 -4.09 11.53
CA ARG A 65 -12.21 -4.05 10.11
C ARG A 65 -12.25 -2.65 9.53
N TRP A 66 -13.22 -1.84 9.95
CA TRP A 66 -13.29 -0.44 9.53
C TRP A 66 -12.07 0.35 10.00
N ILE A 67 -11.60 0.14 11.23
CA ILE A 67 -10.38 0.75 11.78
C ILE A 67 -9.15 0.25 11.01
N VAL A 68 -9.01 -1.07 10.85
CA VAL A 68 -7.87 -1.67 10.12
C VAL A 68 -7.80 -1.11 8.70
N ARG A 69 -8.94 -0.99 8.01
CA ARG A 69 -9.02 -0.39 6.67
C ARG A 69 -8.52 1.05 6.64
N TRP A 70 -8.95 1.87 7.60
CA TRP A 70 -8.52 3.26 7.69
C TRP A 70 -7.06 3.39 8.08
N LEU A 71 -6.57 2.56 9.00
CA LEU A 71 -5.14 2.46 9.32
C LEU A 71 -4.35 2.08 8.06
N PHE A 72 -4.86 1.14 7.27
CA PHE A 72 -4.21 0.71 6.05
C PHE A 72 -4.16 1.81 4.99
N ILE A 73 -5.26 2.54 4.79
CA ILE A 73 -5.30 3.72 3.93
C ILE A 73 -4.32 4.80 4.42
N ALA A 74 -4.37 5.15 5.71
CA ALA A 74 -3.53 6.19 6.30
C ALA A 74 -2.05 5.83 6.21
N TYR A 75 -1.70 4.58 6.52
CA TYR A 75 -0.35 4.06 6.39
C TYR A 75 0.18 4.16 4.96
N THR A 76 -0.63 3.71 3.99
CA THR A 76 -0.29 3.79 2.56
C THR A 76 -0.16 5.26 2.10
N ALA A 77 -1.02 6.15 2.59
CA ALA A 77 -0.94 7.57 2.29
C ALA A 77 0.35 8.20 2.86
N ILE A 78 0.76 7.81 4.07
CA ILE A 78 2.01 8.26 4.68
C ILE A 78 3.21 7.85 3.82
N THR A 79 3.26 6.64 3.26
CA THR A 79 4.40 6.23 2.40
C THR A 79 4.45 6.99 1.07
N VAL A 80 3.30 7.35 0.50
CA VAL A 80 3.22 8.22 -0.68
C VAL A 80 3.70 9.64 -0.33
N ILE A 81 3.17 10.22 0.75
CA ILE A 81 3.54 11.58 1.20
C ILE A 81 5.01 11.66 1.59
N ALA A 82 5.54 10.68 2.33
CA ALA A 82 6.95 10.65 2.69
C ALA A 82 7.83 10.60 1.44
N TRP A 83 7.51 9.75 0.46
CA TRP A 83 8.24 9.72 -0.80
C TRP A 83 8.21 11.06 -1.54
N LEU A 84 7.08 11.77 -1.51
CA LEU A 84 6.98 13.09 -2.12
C LEU A 84 8.00 14.09 -1.56
N PHE A 85 8.49 13.95 -0.33
CA PHE A 85 9.45 14.91 0.25
C PHE A 85 10.89 14.40 0.34
N ILE A 86 11.11 13.09 0.49
CA ILE A 86 12.44 12.53 0.76
C ILE A 86 12.84 11.39 -0.17
N GLY A 87 11.98 11.01 -1.13
CA GLY A 87 12.21 9.86 -2.00
C GLY A 87 13.02 10.17 -3.26
N THR A 88 13.70 9.15 -3.79
CA THR A 88 14.33 9.23 -5.11
C THR A 88 13.28 9.53 -6.19
N GLY A 89 13.55 10.53 -7.03
CA GLY A 89 12.61 10.98 -8.05
C GLY A 89 11.46 11.84 -7.51
N SER A 90 11.54 12.28 -6.26
CA SER A 90 10.57 13.19 -5.65
C SER A 90 10.51 14.53 -6.40
N PRO A 91 9.30 15.04 -6.67
CA PRO A 91 9.11 16.37 -7.26
C PRO A 91 9.39 17.52 -6.27
N PHE A 92 9.45 17.27 -4.96
CA PHE A 92 9.67 18.31 -3.94
C PHE A 92 11.03 18.25 -3.25
N ALA A 93 11.80 17.16 -3.43
CA ALA A 93 13.13 16.99 -2.83
C ALA A 93 14.26 17.60 -3.65
N GLY A 94 14.02 17.93 -4.93
CA GLY A 94 15.01 18.51 -5.82
C GLY A 94 14.70 18.31 -7.31
N PRO A 95 15.65 18.64 -8.20
CA PRO A 95 15.49 18.45 -9.64
C PRO A 95 15.27 16.97 -9.99
N VAL A 96 14.20 16.68 -10.74
CA VAL A 96 13.88 15.32 -11.16
C VAL A 96 14.64 14.99 -12.45
N ALA A 97 15.61 14.08 -12.36
CA ALA A 97 16.19 13.45 -13.52
C ALA A 97 15.40 12.17 -13.87
N MET A 98 14.92 12.09 -15.11
CA MET A 98 14.25 10.87 -15.59
C MET A 98 15.26 9.76 -15.78
N SER A 99 15.10 8.68 -15.02
CA SER A 99 15.90 7.46 -15.07
C SER A 99 14.98 6.24 -14.91
N ALA A 100 15.48 5.04 -15.17
CA ALA A 100 14.73 3.81 -14.94
C ALA A 100 14.28 3.70 -13.47
N GLN A 101 15.11 4.14 -12.53
CA GLN A 101 14.82 4.17 -11.09
C GLN A 101 13.69 5.16 -10.77
N THR A 102 13.71 6.34 -11.39
CA THR A 102 12.63 7.33 -11.24
C THR A 102 11.31 6.75 -11.75
N LEU A 103 11.30 6.15 -12.94
CA LEU A 103 10.09 5.54 -13.50
C LEU A 103 9.54 4.43 -12.60
N LEU A 104 10.42 3.59 -12.05
CA LEU A 104 10.05 2.53 -11.12
C LEU A 104 9.47 3.08 -9.82
N ALA A 105 10.02 4.19 -9.30
CA ALA A 105 9.47 4.89 -8.14
C ALA A 105 8.05 5.41 -8.40
N TYR A 106 7.82 6.09 -9.52
CA TYR A 106 6.47 6.58 -9.89
C TYR A 106 5.47 5.42 -10.09
N ALA A 107 5.87 4.35 -10.76
CA ALA A 107 5.01 3.17 -10.97
C ALA A 107 4.62 2.51 -9.62
N HIS A 108 5.58 2.41 -8.70
CA HIS A 108 5.32 1.89 -7.36
C HIS A 108 4.37 2.81 -6.55
N LYS A 109 4.53 4.14 -6.65
CA LYS A 109 3.62 5.11 -5.99
C LYS A 109 2.22 5.05 -6.60
N ALA A 110 2.09 4.81 -7.91
CA ALA A 110 0.80 4.59 -8.55
C ALA A 110 0.09 3.33 -8.01
N ALA A 111 0.84 2.26 -7.73
CA ALA A 111 0.30 1.05 -7.11
C ALA A 111 -0.22 1.31 -5.67
N GLU A 112 0.49 2.11 -4.87
CA GLU A 112 0.04 2.53 -3.54
C GLU A 112 -1.25 3.38 -3.62
N VAL A 113 -1.32 4.34 -4.55
CA VAL A 113 -2.53 5.14 -4.76
C VAL A 113 -3.71 4.28 -5.23
N ALA A 114 -3.47 3.31 -6.11
CA ALA A 114 -4.49 2.36 -6.52
C ALA A 114 -4.96 1.50 -5.34
N LEU A 115 -4.06 1.07 -4.46
CA LEU A 115 -4.40 0.33 -3.23
C LEU A 115 -5.30 1.17 -2.31
N ILE A 116 -4.99 2.46 -2.10
CA ILE A 116 -5.85 3.38 -1.33
C ILE A 116 -7.26 3.43 -1.94
N ALA A 117 -7.35 3.62 -3.27
CA ALA A 117 -8.63 3.69 -3.97
C ALA A 117 -9.45 2.39 -3.82
N LEU A 118 -8.80 1.22 -3.92
CA LEU A 118 -9.48 -0.07 -3.74
C LEU A 118 -9.94 -0.28 -2.29
N LEU A 119 -9.13 0.05 -1.29
CA LEU A 119 -9.52 -0.02 0.13
C LEU A 119 -10.69 0.92 0.44
N TRP A 120 -10.72 2.10 -0.18
CA TRP A 120 -11.84 3.02 -0.07
C TRP A 120 -13.13 2.42 -0.66
N LEU A 121 -13.06 1.97 -1.92
CA LEU A 121 -14.18 1.36 -2.64
C LEU A 121 -14.73 0.11 -1.95
N ASP A 122 -13.86 -0.71 -1.37
CA ASP A 122 -14.26 -1.95 -0.68
C ASP A 122 -15.19 -1.68 0.50
N GLY A 123 -14.85 -0.73 1.38
CA GLY A 123 -15.76 -0.46 2.50
C GLY A 123 -16.95 0.44 2.16
N GLN A 124 -16.95 1.16 1.03
CA GLN A 124 -18.20 1.74 0.49
C GLN A 124 -19.19 0.62 0.15
N ARG A 125 -18.71 -0.49 -0.44
CA ARG A 125 -19.55 -1.66 -0.74
C ARG A 125 -20.00 -2.40 0.51
N GLN A 126 -19.16 -2.48 1.55
CA GLN A 126 -19.54 -3.12 2.81
C GLN A 126 -20.57 -2.32 3.63
N SER A 127 -20.67 -1.00 3.42
CA SER A 127 -21.62 -0.13 4.14
C SER A 127 -22.96 0.02 3.42
N ALA A 128 -23.04 -0.41 2.16
CA ALA A 128 -24.23 -0.32 1.31
C ALA A 128 -25.08 -1.61 1.30
N VAL A 129 -24.73 -2.59 2.13
CA VAL A 129 -25.40 -3.88 2.34
C VAL A 129 -25.89 -3.93 3.78
#